data_AF-A0A7J9NX52-F1
#
_entry.id   AF-A0A7J9NX52-F1
#
_cell.length_a   1.000
_cell.length_b   1.000
_cell.length_c   1.000
_cell.angle_alpha   90.00
_cell.angle_beta   90.00
_cell.angle_gamma   90.00
#
_symmetry.space_group_name_H-M   'P 1'
#
loop_
_entity.id
_entity.type
_entity.pdbx_description
1 polymer ?
#
loop_
_entity_poly.entity_id
_entity_poly.type
_entity_poly.pdbx_seq_one_letter_code
_entity_poly.pdbx_strand_id
1 'polypeptide(L)'
;MESYKVKNFIKAIAEKLLPGLVDSYKFTHFLGYPPDTEYVYLYMMARPNSEMTKSEQVVFFGLQYYIKEYLEGVVVTHEMIDELAPMIRAYGYPQFNEEGWRYIVDNHGGKLPVEIKAVPEGSYVNRGNVLMSIVNTDPKCYWLPSYLETLLLEMWYTCTVATHAKELRSLIEPYVQESCDDLFDINFKVHNFGARAGPAPEATRLAGMAHLTSFVGTDTFDSVYAAKKYYNEDNAGISISAAEHSTITSWGTGKANETAAYANMLDKFGHEPLFACVSDSYDYEYAVEHI
;
A
#
# COMPACT_ATOMS: atom_id res chain seq x y z
N MET A 1 33.68 4.71 6.90
CA MET A 1 32.47 4.44 6.09
C MET A 1 32.76 3.21 5.25
N GLU A 2 32.05 2.11 5.50
CA GLU A 2 32.11 0.93 4.63
C GLU A 2 31.24 1.18 3.39
N SER A 3 31.80 0.98 2.19
CA SER A 3 31.03 1.03 0.95
C SER A 3 30.35 -0.33 0.73
N TYR A 4 29.03 -0.38 0.86
CA TYR A 4 28.27 -1.60 0.57
C TYR A 4 28.07 -1.73 -0.95
N LYS A 5 28.84 -2.62 -1.60
CA LYS A 5 28.62 -2.96 -3.02
C LYS A 5 27.40 -3.87 -3.12
N VAL A 6 26.27 -3.31 -3.56
CA VAL A 6 24.91 -3.90 -3.65
C VAL A 6 24.79 -5.21 -4.46
N LYS A 7 25.87 -5.67 -5.13
CA LYS A 7 25.81 -6.77 -6.11
C LYS A 7 25.37 -8.14 -5.57
N ASN A 8 25.48 -8.40 -4.26
CA ASN A 8 25.25 -9.73 -3.70
C ASN A 8 23.93 -9.89 -2.91
N PHE A 9 23.11 -8.84 -2.78
CA PHE A 9 21.86 -8.89 -2.00
C PHE A 9 20.59 -9.11 -2.84
N ILE A 10 20.69 -9.02 -4.17
CA ILE A 10 19.53 -8.90 -5.07
C ILE A 10 18.71 -10.19 -5.18
N LYS A 11 19.27 -11.37 -4.87
CA LYS A 11 18.55 -12.63 -5.06
C LYS A 11 17.54 -12.96 -3.96
N ALA A 12 17.80 -12.57 -2.71
CA ALA A 12 16.95 -12.91 -1.57
C ALA A 12 15.71 -12.03 -1.40
N ILE A 13 15.65 -10.86 -2.07
CA ILE A 13 14.56 -9.88 -1.92
C ILE A 13 13.41 -10.14 -2.93
N ALA A 14 13.63 -11.00 -3.92
CA ALA A 14 12.68 -11.19 -5.03
C ALA A 14 11.68 -12.35 -4.85
N GLU A 15 11.93 -13.27 -3.92
CA GLU A 15 11.11 -14.48 -3.78
C GLU A 15 10.03 -14.28 -2.70
N LYS A 16 8.77 -14.26 -3.13
CA LYS A 16 7.60 -14.21 -2.24
C LYS A 16 7.39 -15.59 -1.64
N LEU A 17 8.03 -15.82 -0.50
CA LEU A 17 7.97 -17.07 0.24
C LEU A 17 6.68 -17.11 1.09
N LEU A 18 5.50 -17.23 0.45
CA LEU A 18 4.18 -17.17 1.12
C LEU A 18 4.09 -18.07 2.38
N PRO A 19 4.60 -19.33 2.39
CA PRO A 19 4.56 -20.14 3.61
C PRO A 19 5.33 -19.53 4.79
N GLY A 20 6.22 -18.56 4.57
CA GLY A 20 6.96 -17.81 5.60
C GLY A 20 6.45 -16.38 5.87
N LEU A 21 5.47 -15.86 5.11
CA LEU A 21 4.86 -14.53 5.31
C LEU A 21 3.72 -14.56 6.34
N VAL A 22 4.08 -14.83 7.60
CA VAL A 22 3.12 -15.26 8.62
C VAL A 22 3.67 -14.99 10.03
N ASP A 23 2.78 -14.69 10.98
CA ASP A 23 3.12 -14.77 12.40
C ASP A 23 3.53 -16.20 12.77
N SER A 24 4.75 -16.37 13.30
CA SER A 24 5.38 -17.69 13.47
C SER A 24 4.54 -18.70 14.26
N TYR A 25 3.68 -18.25 15.18
CA TYR A 25 2.78 -19.15 15.92
C TYR A 25 1.79 -19.90 15.00
N LYS A 26 1.48 -19.38 13.81
CA LYS A 26 0.57 -20.03 12.85
C LYS A 26 1.18 -21.30 12.23
N PHE A 27 2.50 -21.48 12.31
CA PHE A 27 3.17 -22.72 11.86
C PHE A 27 2.64 -23.98 12.55
N THR A 28 2.06 -23.87 13.75
CA THR A 28 1.53 -24.99 14.53
C THR A 28 0.02 -24.92 14.78
N HIS A 29 -0.67 -23.89 14.29
CA HIS A 29 -2.10 -23.70 14.53
C HIS A 29 -2.98 -24.83 14.02
N PHE A 30 -2.57 -25.52 12.94
CA PHE A 30 -3.27 -26.69 12.43
C PHE A 30 -3.46 -27.80 13.48
N LEU A 31 -2.58 -27.89 14.49
CA LEU A 31 -2.65 -28.83 15.61
C LEU A 31 -3.64 -28.40 16.71
N GLY A 32 -4.00 -27.12 16.74
CA GLY A 32 -4.88 -26.55 17.77
C GLY A 32 -6.37 -26.65 17.44
N TYR A 33 -6.73 -27.00 16.21
CA TYR A 33 -8.13 -27.18 15.82
C TYR A 33 -8.70 -28.48 16.40
N PRO A 34 -10.02 -28.51 16.70
CA PRO A 34 -10.69 -29.75 17.08
C PRO A 34 -10.45 -30.87 16.06
N PRO A 35 -10.36 -32.14 16.49
CA PRO A 35 -10.38 -33.27 15.56
C PRO A 35 -11.56 -33.17 14.60
N ASP A 36 -11.36 -33.64 13.37
CA ASP A 36 -12.38 -33.65 12.31
C ASP A 36 -12.86 -32.27 11.84
N THR A 37 -12.09 -31.19 12.11
CA THR A 37 -12.36 -29.87 11.53
C THR A 37 -12.14 -29.90 10.02
N GLU A 38 -13.20 -29.65 9.25
CA GLU A 38 -13.13 -29.61 7.77
C GLU A 38 -13.14 -28.18 7.22
N TYR A 39 -13.89 -27.26 7.82
CA TYR A 39 -14.04 -25.90 7.32
C TYR A 39 -13.86 -24.85 8.42
N VAL A 40 -13.05 -23.84 8.13
CA VAL A 40 -12.82 -22.68 8.99
C VAL A 40 -13.22 -21.43 8.23
N TYR A 41 -14.26 -20.77 8.73
CA TYR A 41 -14.75 -19.50 8.19
C TYR A 41 -14.28 -18.36 9.10
N LEU A 42 -13.59 -17.37 8.52
CA LEU A 42 -13.14 -16.17 9.22
C LEU A 42 -13.67 -14.93 8.52
N TYR A 43 -13.71 -13.82 9.25
CA TYR A 43 -14.09 -12.52 8.70
C TYR A 43 -13.19 -11.41 9.23
N MET A 44 -13.01 -10.37 8.41
CA MET A 44 -12.35 -9.13 8.78
C MET A 44 -13.38 -8.04 9.01
N MET A 45 -13.17 -7.24 10.04
CA MET A 45 -13.94 -6.05 10.32
C MET A 45 -13.05 -4.94 10.87
N ALA A 46 -13.38 -3.69 10.58
CA ALA A 46 -12.92 -2.58 11.40
C ALA A 46 -13.77 -2.52 12.66
N ARG A 47 -13.15 -2.77 13.82
CA ARG A 47 -13.87 -2.73 15.11
C ARG A 47 -14.39 -1.30 15.40
N PRO A 48 -15.53 -1.18 16.11
CA PRO A 48 -16.02 0.11 16.58
C PRO A 48 -15.06 0.71 17.62
N ASN A 49 -15.19 2.01 17.90
CA ASN A 49 -14.44 2.75 18.93
C ASN A 49 -12.92 2.73 18.72
N SER A 50 -12.45 2.94 17.48
CA SER A 50 -11.02 3.12 17.23
C SER A 50 -10.57 4.50 17.70
N GLU A 51 -9.57 4.57 18.57
CA GLU A 51 -8.96 5.84 18.99
C GLU A 51 -8.09 6.47 17.90
N MET A 52 -7.64 5.67 16.92
CA MET A 52 -6.75 6.13 15.84
C MET A 52 -7.46 6.94 14.76
N THR A 53 -8.76 6.70 14.53
CA THR A 53 -9.55 7.48 13.57
C THR A 53 -10.87 7.84 14.22
N LYS A 54 -11.21 9.13 14.29
CA LYS A 54 -12.53 9.58 14.77
C LYS A 54 -13.69 9.20 13.83
N SER A 55 -13.38 8.65 12.65
CA SER A 55 -14.38 8.23 11.67
C SER A 55 -15.11 6.96 12.12
N GLU A 56 -16.44 7.02 12.14
CA GLU A 56 -17.33 5.88 12.42
C GLU A 56 -17.41 4.88 11.26
N GLN A 57 -16.80 5.22 10.12
CA GLN A 57 -16.80 4.42 8.90
C GLN A 57 -15.37 4.19 8.42
N VAL A 58 -15.19 3.18 7.58
CA VAL A 58 -13.92 2.80 6.96
C VAL A 58 -14.11 2.61 5.47
N VAL A 59 -13.19 3.13 4.68
CA VAL A 59 -13.12 2.83 3.25
C VAL A 59 -12.45 1.47 3.09
N PHE A 60 -13.16 0.51 2.51
CA PHE A 60 -12.59 -0.80 2.18
C PHE A 60 -11.80 -0.70 0.88
N PHE A 61 -10.48 -0.87 0.92
CA PHE A 61 -9.63 -0.78 -0.27
C PHE A 61 -8.33 -1.56 -0.07
N GLY A 62 -7.85 -2.22 -1.12
CA GLY A 62 -6.56 -2.91 -1.19
C GLY A 62 -6.62 -4.42 -1.41
N LEU A 63 -7.78 -5.08 -1.28
CA LEU A 63 -7.88 -6.54 -1.36
C LEU A 63 -7.36 -7.10 -2.69
N GLN A 64 -7.70 -6.46 -3.80
CA GLN A 64 -7.31 -6.86 -5.14
C GLN A 64 -5.78 -6.85 -5.32
N TYR A 65 -5.07 -5.92 -4.67
CA TYR A 65 -3.61 -5.96 -4.62
C TYR A 65 -3.13 -7.27 -3.99
N TYR A 66 -3.60 -7.60 -2.78
CA TYR A 66 -3.17 -8.81 -2.08
C TYR A 66 -3.53 -10.08 -2.83
N ILE A 67 -4.71 -10.14 -3.46
CA ILE A 67 -5.10 -11.26 -4.31
C ILE A 67 -4.10 -11.43 -5.46
N LYS A 68 -3.92 -10.40 -6.29
CA LYS A 68 -3.07 -10.49 -7.49
C LYS A 68 -1.59 -10.66 -7.18
N GLU A 69 -1.12 -10.07 -6.09
CA GLU A 69 0.29 -10.05 -5.75
C GLU A 69 0.74 -11.30 -4.97
N TYR A 70 -0.14 -11.90 -4.16
CA TYR A 70 0.26 -12.94 -3.20
C TYR A 70 -0.59 -14.22 -3.21
N LEU A 71 -1.84 -14.20 -3.70
CA LEU A 71 -2.77 -15.33 -3.53
C LEU A 71 -3.20 -15.98 -4.86
N GLU A 72 -3.21 -15.21 -5.93
CA GLU A 72 -3.67 -15.64 -7.25
C GLU A 72 -2.59 -16.44 -7.99
N GLY A 73 -3.01 -17.54 -8.62
CA GLY A 73 -2.12 -18.39 -9.41
C GLY A 73 -1.35 -19.40 -8.56
N VAL A 74 -0.19 -19.82 -9.06
CA VAL A 74 0.68 -20.79 -8.37
C VAL A 74 1.58 -20.01 -7.43
N VAL A 75 1.29 -20.09 -6.13
CA VAL A 75 1.94 -19.27 -5.09
C VAL A 75 2.75 -20.11 -4.10
N VAL A 76 2.72 -21.44 -4.24
CA VAL A 76 3.53 -22.37 -3.47
C VAL A 76 4.09 -23.44 -4.39
N THR A 77 5.37 -23.77 -4.22
CA THR A 77 6.03 -24.87 -4.93
C THR A 77 6.77 -25.78 -3.95
N HIS A 78 7.17 -26.97 -4.39
CA HIS A 78 7.98 -27.86 -3.56
C HIS A 78 9.33 -27.24 -3.20
N GLU A 79 9.95 -26.50 -4.12
CA GLU A 79 11.24 -25.83 -3.88
C GLU A 79 11.14 -24.82 -2.75
N MET A 80 10.07 -24.03 -2.70
CA MET A 80 9.82 -23.10 -1.59
C MET A 80 9.66 -23.85 -0.25
N ILE A 81 8.97 -25.00 -0.26
CA ILE A 81 8.79 -25.82 0.93
C ILE A 81 10.12 -26.44 1.38
N ASP A 82 10.92 -26.95 0.44
CA ASP A 82 12.22 -27.55 0.70
C ASP A 82 13.21 -26.54 1.29
N GLU A 83 13.12 -25.27 0.89
CA GLU A 83 13.91 -24.16 1.46
C GLU A 83 13.42 -23.75 2.85
N LEU A 84 12.12 -23.53 3.01
CA LEU A 84 11.55 -22.96 4.23
C LEU A 84 11.43 -23.97 5.37
N ALA A 85 11.05 -25.22 5.10
CA ALA A 85 10.76 -26.20 6.15
C ALA A 85 11.97 -26.44 7.08
N PRO A 86 13.21 -26.65 6.59
CA PRO A 86 14.38 -26.77 7.46
C PRO A 86 14.63 -25.50 8.29
N MET A 87 14.44 -24.32 7.68
CA MET A 87 14.63 -23.03 8.36
C MET A 87 13.60 -22.83 9.47
N ILE A 88 12.32 -23.11 9.23
CA ILE A 88 11.23 -23.00 10.20
C ILE A 88 11.44 -23.97 11.37
N ARG A 89 11.86 -25.22 11.08
CA ARG A 89 12.18 -26.20 12.12
C ARG A 89 13.36 -25.73 12.98
N ALA A 90 14.42 -25.20 12.36
CA ALA A 90 15.56 -24.65 13.06
C ALA A 90 15.22 -23.37 13.86
N TYR A 91 14.27 -22.56 13.38
CA TYR A 91 13.76 -21.38 14.08
C TYR A 91 12.99 -21.72 15.36
N GLY A 92 12.49 -22.95 15.49
CA GLY A 92 11.85 -23.45 16.72
C GLY A 92 10.49 -24.12 16.53
N TYR A 93 10.06 -24.37 15.28
CA TYR A 93 8.77 -24.99 14.97
C TYR A 93 8.95 -26.37 14.31
N PRO A 94 9.42 -27.38 15.07
CA PRO A 94 9.66 -28.71 14.53
C PRO A 94 8.38 -29.42 14.09
N GLN A 95 7.19 -28.92 14.44
CA GLN A 95 5.90 -29.45 13.99
C GLN A 95 5.28 -28.66 12.83
N PHE A 96 6.05 -27.88 12.07
CA PHE A 96 5.56 -27.18 10.87
C PHE A 96 4.75 -28.11 9.95
N ASN A 97 3.61 -27.62 9.45
CA ASN A 97 2.69 -28.35 8.57
C ASN A 97 3.21 -28.54 7.14
N GLU A 98 4.37 -29.16 7.00
CA GLU A 98 4.98 -29.43 5.70
C GLU A 98 4.07 -30.29 4.82
N GLU A 99 3.43 -31.31 5.41
CA GLU A 99 2.51 -32.21 4.70
C GLU A 99 1.31 -31.45 4.13
N GLY A 100 0.71 -30.52 4.91
CA GLY A 100 -0.39 -29.69 4.45
C GLY A 100 0.00 -28.78 3.29
N TRP A 101 1.21 -28.20 3.31
CA TRP A 101 1.72 -27.40 2.20
C TRP A 101 2.01 -28.23 0.96
N ARG A 102 2.65 -29.40 1.11
CA ARG A 102 2.89 -30.32 -0.02
C ARG A 102 1.58 -30.81 -0.63
N TYR A 103 0.56 -31.09 0.20
CA TYR A 103 -0.78 -31.43 -0.27
C TYR A 103 -1.38 -30.37 -1.20
N ILE A 104 -1.22 -29.07 -0.89
CA ILE A 104 -1.66 -27.96 -1.76
C ILE A 104 -0.92 -27.99 -3.10
N VAL A 105 0.38 -28.26 -3.10
CA VAL A 105 1.16 -28.38 -4.34
C VAL A 105 0.67 -29.56 -5.17
N ASP A 106 0.53 -30.74 -4.56
CA ASP A 106 0.20 -31.99 -5.24
C ASP A 106 -1.24 -32.03 -5.77
N ASN A 107 -2.20 -31.45 -5.02
CA ASN A 107 -3.63 -31.62 -5.31
C ASN A 107 -4.28 -30.37 -5.90
N HIS A 108 -3.72 -29.18 -5.65
CA HIS A 108 -4.21 -27.90 -6.16
C HIS A 108 -3.21 -27.21 -7.10
N GLY A 109 -2.11 -27.87 -7.44
CA GLY A 109 -1.08 -27.33 -8.33
C GLY A 109 -0.40 -26.09 -7.77
N GLY A 110 -0.32 -25.98 -6.44
CA GLY A 110 0.27 -24.82 -5.74
C GLY A 110 -0.65 -23.60 -5.67
N LYS A 111 -1.92 -23.74 -6.07
CA LYS A 111 -2.97 -22.72 -5.90
C LYS A 111 -3.68 -22.90 -4.57
N LEU A 112 -4.04 -21.81 -3.91
CA LEU A 112 -4.66 -21.87 -2.58
C LEU A 112 -6.15 -22.25 -2.69
N PRO A 113 -6.61 -23.35 -2.04
CA PRO A 113 -8.03 -23.72 -2.04
C PRO A 113 -8.81 -22.92 -0.99
N VAL A 114 -9.03 -21.63 -1.28
CA VAL A 114 -9.81 -20.71 -0.44
C VAL A 114 -10.80 -19.90 -1.29
N GLU A 115 -11.93 -19.55 -0.68
CA GLU A 115 -12.90 -18.60 -1.21
C GLU A 115 -12.88 -17.34 -0.35
N ILE A 116 -12.74 -16.18 -1.00
CA ILE A 116 -12.83 -14.87 -0.36
C ILE A 116 -14.08 -14.15 -0.89
N LYS A 117 -14.90 -13.62 0.02
CA LYS A 117 -16.01 -12.72 -0.29
C LYS A 117 -15.77 -11.39 0.38
N ALA A 118 -16.03 -10.29 -0.29
CA ALA A 118 -15.82 -8.97 0.27
C ALA A 118 -16.87 -7.96 -0.21
N VAL A 119 -17.03 -6.88 0.54
CA VAL A 119 -17.72 -5.69 0.05
C VAL A 119 -16.94 -5.11 -1.14
N PRO A 120 -17.59 -4.38 -2.07
CA PRO A 120 -16.88 -3.74 -3.17
C PRO A 120 -15.79 -2.79 -2.64
N GLU A 121 -14.59 -2.83 -3.23
CA GLU A 121 -13.57 -1.84 -2.91
C GLU A 121 -14.03 -0.42 -3.25
N GLY A 122 -13.64 0.55 -2.43
CA GLY A 122 -14.15 1.92 -2.44
C GLY A 122 -15.41 2.13 -1.58
N SER A 123 -16.04 1.06 -1.10
CA SER A 123 -17.20 1.17 -0.20
C SER A 123 -16.83 1.86 1.10
N TYR A 124 -17.68 2.78 1.57
CA TYR A 124 -17.54 3.44 2.86
C TYR A 124 -18.48 2.79 3.87
N VAL A 125 -17.92 1.90 4.69
CA VAL A 125 -18.67 0.94 5.50
C VAL A 125 -18.61 1.34 6.96
N ASN A 126 -19.76 1.30 7.66
CA ASN A 126 -19.79 1.53 9.11
C ASN A 126 -18.90 0.52 9.83
N ARG A 127 -18.07 1.00 10.76
CA ARG A 127 -17.35 0.13 11.70
C ARG A 127 -18.33 -0.80 12.40
N GLY A 128 -17.86 -1.98 12.77
CA GLY A 128 -18.73 -3.02 13.30
C GLY A 128 -19.28 -3.98 12.24
N ASN A 129 -19.14 -3.68 10.94
CA ASN A 129 -19.59 -4.56 9.86
C ASN A 129 -18.45 -5.39 9.26
N VAL A 130 -18.83 -6.54 8.69
CA VAL A 130 -17.94 -7.42 7.93
C VAL A 130 -17.50 -6.71 6.66
N LEU A 131 -16.20 -6.69 6.41
CA LEU A 131 -15.60 -6.14 5.18
C LEU A 131 -15.24 -7.26 4.21
N MET A 132 -14.65 -8.34 4.72
CA MET A 132 -14.35 -9.55 3.96
C MET A 132 -14.56 -10.80 4.81
N SER A 133 -14.73 -11.94 4.16
CA SER A 133 -14.68 -13.26 4.74
C SER A 133 -13.82 -14.19 3.91
N ILE A 134 -13.22 -15.19 4.57
CA ILE A 134 -12.41 -16.23 3.94
C ILE A 134 -12.81 -17.60 4.49
N VAL A 135 -12.88 -18.60 3.61
CA VAL A 135 -13.12 -20.00 3.97
C VAL A 135 -12.29 -20.91 3.07
N ASN A 136 -11.83 -22.06 3.58
CA ASN A 136 -11.20 -23.07 2.74
C ASN A 136 -12.24 -23.78 1.87
N THR A 137 -11.85 -24.19 0.66
CA THR A 137 -12.71 -24.93 -0.29
C THR A 137 -12.38 -26.42 -0.36
N ASP A 138 -11.31 -26.85 0.33
CA ASP A 138 -10.94 -28.25 0.51
C ASP A 138 -10.89 -28.57 2.02
N PRO A 139 -11.61 -29.62 2.50
CA PRO A 139 -11.60 -30.06 3.90
C PRO A 139 -10.22 -30.27 4.52
N LYS A 140 -9.22 -30.70 3.73
CA LYS A 140 -7.84 -30.93 4.24
C LYS A 140 -7.05 -29.65 4.44
N CYS A 141 -7.59 -28.51 4.00
CA CYS A 141 -6.98 -27.19 4.10
C CYS A 141 -7.68 -26.31 5.13
N TYR A 142 -8.37 -26.89 6.12
CA TYR A 142 -9.06 -26.17 7.21
C TYR A 142 -8.19 -25.15 7.96
N TRP A 143 -6.87 -25.39 8.03
CA TRP A 143 -5.91 -24.52 8.71
C TRP A 143 -5.53 -23.28 7.91
N LEU A 144 -5.76 -23.29 6.59
CA LEU A 144 -5.26 -22.27 5.65
C LEU A 144 -5.90 -20.87 5.85
N PRO A 145 -7.22 -20.73 6.11
CA PRO A 145 -7.84 -19.42 6.29
C PRO A 145 -7.19 -18.61 7.43
N SER A 146 -6.89 -19.25 8.58
CA SER A 146 -6.20 -18.57 9.67
C SER A 146 -4.72 -18.36 9.40
N TYR A 147 -4.10 -19.21 8.58
CA TYR A 147 -2.70 -19.03 8.17
C TYR A 147 -2.51 -17.74 7.35
N LEU A 148 -3.43 -17.47 6.41
CA LEU A 148 -3.41 -16.29 5.55
C LEU A 148 -3.80 -14.97 6.26
N GLU A 149 -4.24 -15.04 7.51
CA GLU A 149 -4.69 -13.89 8.29
C GLU A 149 -3.62 -12.79 8.39
N THR A 150 -2.35 -13.14 8.66
CA THR A 150 -1.29 -12.13 8.86
C THR A 150 -1.17 -11.23 7.63
N LEU A 151 -1.05 -11.84 6.44
CA LEU A 151 -0.96 -11.13 5.18
C LEU A 151 -2.24 -10.34 4.86
N LEU A 152 -3.41 -10.97 4.99
CA LEU A 152 -4.69 -10.31 4.65
C LEU A 152 -5.02 -9.14 5.59
N LEU A 153 -4.59 -9.21 6.86
CA LEU A 153 -4.80 -8.12 7.81
C LEU A 153 -3.95 -6.90 7.49
N GLU A 154 -2.82 -7.01 6.78
CA GLU A 154 -2.00 -5.85 6.36
C GLU A 154 -2.80 -4.80 5.56
N MET A 155 -3.90 -5.21 4.92
CA MET A 155 -4.87 -4.33 4.26
C MET A 155 -5.49 -3.28 5.20
N TRP A 156 -5.35 -3.42 6.52
CA TRP A 156 -5.66 -2.34 7.46
C TRP A 156 -5.01 -1.01 7.04
N TYR A 157 -3.80 -1.07 6.47
CA TYR A 157 -3.03 0.09 6.06
C TYR A 157 -3.71 0.87 4.93
N THR A 158 -4.03 0.20 3.82
CA THR A 158 -4.71 0.80 2.67
C THR A 158 -6.11 1.29 3.03
N CYS A 159 -6.85 0.54 3.84
CA CYS A 159 -8.15 0.97 4.36
C CYS A 159 -8.03 2.25 5.19
N THR A 160 -7.01 2.34 6.05
CA THR A 160 -6.79 3.52 6.91
C THR A 160 -6.42 4.75 6.09
N VAL A 161 -5.48 4.62 5.15
CA VAL A 161 -5.06 5.73 4.29
C VAL A 161 -6.21 6.22 3.42
N ALA A 162 -6.97 5.32 2.79
CA ALA A 162 -8.13 5.67 1.97
C ALA A 162 -9.22 6.36 2.80
N THR A 163 -9.44 5.89 4.03
CA THR A 163 -10.36 6.54 4.97
C THR A 163 -9.90 7.94 5.31
N HIS A 164 -8.63 8.14 5.67
CA HIS A 164 -8.10 9.48 5.96
C HIS A 164 -8.18 10.42 4.76
N ALA A 165 -7.84 9.94 3.55
CA ALA A 165 -7.96 10.74 2.34
C ALA A 165 -9.42 11.13 2.07
N LYS A 166 -10.37 10.21 2.28
CA LYS A 166 -11.81 10.50 2.17
C LYS A 166 -12.29 11.51 3.22
N GLU A 167 -11.88 11.36 4.48
CA GLU A 167 -12.24 12.30 5.55
C GLU A 167 -11.67 13.69 5.31
N LEU A 168 -10.43 13.76 4.83
CA LEU A 168 -9.81 15.03 4.44
C LEU A 168 -10.57 15.66 3.27
N ARG A 169 -10.98 14.88 2.27
CA ARG A 169 -11.83 15.37 1.18
C ARG A 169 -13.15 15.94 1.71
N SER A 170 -13.85 15.19 2.56
CA SER A 170 -15.10 15.63 3.19
C SER A 170 -14.92 16.91 4.03
N LEU A 171 -13.76 17.07 4.67
CA LEU A 171 -13.43 18.25 5.47
C LEU A 171 -13.23 19.48 4.59
N ILE A 172 -12.52 19.36 3.47
CA ILE A 172 -12.18 20.52 2.62
C ILE A 172 -13.27 20.86 1.61
N GLU A 173 -14.13 19.91 1.26
CA GLU A 173 -15.16 20.07 0.24
C GLU A 173 -16.07 21.29 0.45
N PRO A 174 -16.60 21.57 1.66
CA PRO A 174 -17.42 22.76 1.88
C PRO A 174 -16.65 24.07 1.64
N TYR A 175 -15.36 24.12 1.97
CA TYR A 175 -14.53 25.31 1.76
C TYR A 175 -14.25 25.53 0.28
N VAL A 176 -13.99 24.45 -0.47
CA VAL A 176 -13.84 24.53 -1.94
C VAL A 176 -15.16 24.99 -2.56
N GLN A 177 -16.30 24.48 -2.11
CA GLN A 177 -17.62 24.91 -2.59
C GLN A 177 -17.92 26.39 -2.32
N GLU A 178 -17.43 26.92 -1.20
CA GLU A 178 -17.64 28.33 -0.84
C GLU A 178 -16.67 29.28 -1.58
N SER A 179 -15.44 28.83 -1.85
CA SER A 179 -14.34 29.72 -2.27
C SER A 179 -13.84 29.53 -3.71
N CYS A 180 -14.25 28.47 -4.41
CA CYS A 180 -13.78 28.14 -5.76
C CYS A 180 -14.95 28.13 -6.78
N ASP A 181 -14.67 28.57 -8.01
CA ASP A 181 -15.67 28.59 -9.10
C ASP A 181 -15.93 27.19 -9.68
N ASP A 182 -14.97 26.26 -9.56
CA ASP A 182 -15.06 24.88 -10.07
C ASP A 182 -14.80 23.85 -8.97
N LEU A 183 -15.77 22.96 -8.74
CA LEU A 183 -15.65 21.88 -7.76
C LEU A 183 -14.71 20.76 -8.21
N PHE A 184 -14.43 20.63 -9.51
CA PHE A 184 -13.45 19.66 -10.01
C PHE A 184 -12.05 19.89 -9.42
N ASP A 185 -11.78 21.11 -8.99
CA ASP A 185 -10.54 21.53 -8.32
C ASP A 185 -10.25 20.73 -7.04
N ILE A 186 -11.28 20.22 -6.34
CA ILE A 186 -11.09 19.43 -5.11
C ILE A 186 -10.20 18.19 -5.34
N ASN A 187 -10.23 17.60 -6.54
CA ASN A 187 -9.45 16.41 -6.87
C ASN A 187 -7.93 16.66 -6.77
N PHE A 188 -7.50 17.93 -6.87
CA PHE A 188 -6.10 18.35 -6.88
C PHE A 188 -5.67 19.11 -5.62
N LYS A 189 -6.59 19.42 -4.70
CA LYS A 189 -6.28 20.22 -3.49
C LYS A 189 -5.40 19.51 -2.46
N VAL A 190 -5.24 18.19 -2.57
CA VAL A 190 -4.33 17.43 -1.70
C VAL A 190 -3.43 16.56 -2.57
N HIS A 191 -2.16 16.95 -2.65
CA HIS A 191 -1.15 16.26 -3.44
C HIS A 191 -0.31 15.32 -2.58
N ASN A 192 -0.12 14.08 -3.04
CA ASN A 192 0.67 13.10 -2.31
C ASN A 192 2.17 13.24 -2.58
N PHE A 193 2.93 13.76 -1.61
CA PHE A 193 4.40 13.83 -1.60
C PHE A 193 5.08 12.67 -0.82
N GLY A 194 4.34 11.59 -0.54
CA GLY A 194 4.72 10.52 0.38
C GLY A 194 5.77 9.52 -0.12
N ALA A 195 6.25 9.63 -1.37
CA ALA A 195 7.17 8.67 -1.98
C ALA A 195 8.44 8.40 -1.14
N ARG A 196 8.91 9.40 -0.39
CA ARG A 196 10.10 9.35 0.46
C ARG A 196 9.82 9.08 1.95
N ALA A 197 8.55 9.01 2.34
CA ALA A 197 8.14 9.06 3.74
C ALA A 197 7.84 7.69 4.36
N GLY A 198 7.59 6.66 3.54
CA GLY A 198 7.25 5.33 4.03
C GLY A 198 8.47 4.47 4.39
N PRO A 199 8.26 3.43 5.23
CA PRO A 199 9.33 2.54 5.69
C PRO A 199 9.86 1.61 4.60
N ALA A 200 9.14 1.46 3.49
CA ALA A 200 9.50 0.62 2.35
C ALA A 200 8.82 1.12 1.06
N PRO A 201 9.36 0.81 -0.13
CA PRO A 201 8.73 1.17 -1.41
C PRO A 201 7.31 0.61 -1.58
N GLU A 202 7.06 -0.63 -1.12
CA GLU A 202 5.72 -1.21 -1.18
C GLU A 202 4.72 -0.45 -0.30
N ALA A 203 5.14 0.00 0.88
CA ALA A 203 4.30 0.80 1.75
C ALA A 203 3.93 2.15 1.10
N THR A 204 4.89 2.86 0.49
CA THR A 204 4.59 4.13 -0.19
C THR A 204 3.70 3.93 -1.42
N ARG A 205 3.90 2.85 -2.17
CA ARG A 205 3.02 2.45 -3.29
C ARG A 205 1.58 2.21 -2.81
N LEU A 206 1.39 1.42 -1.75
CA LEU A 206 0.07 1.11 -1.19
C LEU A 206 -0.64 2.36 -0.66
N ALA A 207 0.07 3.20 0.10
CA ALA A 207 -0.48 4.47 0.57
C ALA A 207 -0.86 5.40 -0.59
N GLY A 208 0.00 5.48 -1.62
CA GLY A 208 -0.30 6.27 -2.80
C GLY A 208 -1.55 5.77 -3.53
N MET A 209 -1.72 4.45 -3.71
CA MET A 209 -2.94 3.90 -4.34
C MET A 209 -4.18 4.21 -3.51
N ALA A 210 -4.08 4.12 -2.19
CA ALA A 210 -5.18 4.44 -1.28
C ALA A 210 -5.51 5.94 -1.27
N HIS A 211 -4.52 6.83 -1.38
CA HIS A 211 -4.74 8.27 -1.58
C HIS A 211 -5.50 8.56 -2.89
N LEU A 212 -5.14 7.82 -3.95
CA LEU A 212 -5.73 7.99 -5.27
C LEU A 212 -7.23 7.65 -5.35
N THR A 213 -7.82 7.04 -4.32
CA THR A 213 -9.27 6.82 -4.25
C THR A 213 -10.05 8.12 -3.96
N SER A 214 -9.38 9.16 -3.46
CA SER A 214 -10.02 10.41 -3.03
C SER A 214 -9.45 11.65 -3.72
N PHE A 215 -8.22 11.58 -4.25
CA PHE A 215 -7.56 12.70 -4.94
C PHE A 215 -6.76 12.16 -6.13
N VAL A 216 -6.37 13.00 -7.08
CA VAL A 216 -5.58 12.56 -8.25
C VAL A 216 -4.16 13.12 -8.28
N GLY A 217 -3.85 14.11 -7.43
CA GLY A 217 -2.50 14.67 -7.32
C GLY A 217 -1.53 13.74 -6.59
N THR A 218 -0.46 13.28 -7.23
CA THR A 218 0.57 12.44 -6.60
C THR A 218 1.94 12.56 -7.27
N ASP A 219 3.00 12.70 -6.47
CA ASP A 219 4.41 12.52 -6.89
C ASP A 219 4.92 11.10 -6.63
N THR A 220 4.10 10.26 -6.03
CA THR A 220 4.42 8.85 -5.81
C THR A 220 4.11 8.07 -7.09
N PHE A 221 4.93 8.21 -8.12
CA PHE A 221 4.67 7.60 -9.44
C PHE A 221 4.44 6.08 -9.38
N ASP A 222 5.11 5.38 -8.47
CA ASP A 222 4.93 3.93 -8.26
C ASP A 222 3.46 3.57 -7.95
N SER A 223 2.70 4.45 -7.28
CA SER A 223 1.28 4.21 -7.02
C SER A 223 0.42 4.29 -8.28
N VAL A 224 0.76 5.16 -9.24
CA VAL A 224 0.06 5.27 -10.53
C VAL A 224 0.31 4.00 -11.34
N TYR A 225 1.55 3.54 -11.38
CA TYR A 225 1.90 2.27 -12.02
C TYR A 225 1.16 1.08 -11.38
N ALA A 226 1.08 1.06 -10.04
CA ALA A 226 0.38 0.03 -9.30
C ALA A 226 -1.13 0.05 -9.55
N ALA A 227 -1.76 1.23 -9.59
CA ALA A 227 -3.18 1.35 -9.96
C ALA A 227 -3.47 0.75 -11.34
N LYS A 228 -2.60 1.00 -12.33
CA LYS A 228 -2.68 0.35 -13.64
C LYS A 228 -2.51 -1.17 -13.54
N LYS A 229 -1.46 -1.64 -12.87
CA LYS A 229 -1.14 -3.08 -12.75
C LYS A 229 -2.25 -3.88 -12.05
N TYR A 230 -2.75 -3.38 -10.92
CA TYR A 230 -3.65 -4.13 -10.06
C TYR A 230 -5.13 -3.81 -10.31
N TYR A 231 -5.46 -2.59 -10.72
CA TYR A 231 -6.85 -2.13 -10.89
C TYR A 231 -7.22 -1.79 -12.34
N ASN A 232 -6.29 -1.89 -13.30
CA ASN A 232 -6.52 -1.51 -14.70
C ASN A 232 -6.98 -0.06 -14.85
N GLU A 233 -6.45 0.84 -14.00
CA GLU A 233 -6.68 2.28 -14.10
C GLU A 233 -5.49 2.96 -14.80
N ASP A 234 -5.72 3.46 -16.00
CA ASP A 234 -4.67 4.03 -16.85
C ASP A 234 -4.29 5.46 -16.47
N ASN A 235 -5.19 6.22 -15.84
CA ASN A 235 -5.01 7.64 -15.53
C ASN A 235 -5.25 7.94 -14.05
N ALA A 236 -4.72 7.08 -13.18
CA ALA A 236 -4.99 7.13 -11.75
C ALA A 236 -4.48 8.40 -11.06
N GLY A 237 -3.44 9.06 -11.60
CA GLY A 237 -2.87 10.24 -10.96
C GLY A 237 -2.05 11.12 -11.89
N ILE A 238 -1.88 12.37 -11.48
CA ILE A 238 -1.25 13.45 -12.25
C ILE A 238 -0.26 14.19 -11.35
N SER A 239 0.80 14.71 -11.96
CA SER A 239 1.73 15.66 -11.37
C SER A 239 2.12 16.75 -12.38
N ILE A 240 2.91 17.72 -11.93
CA ILE A 240 3.41 18.87 -12.68
C ILE A 240 4.92 19.00 -12.50
N SER A 241 5.55 19.81 -13.34
CA SER A 241 6.94 20.22 -13.13
C SER A 241 7.05 20.98 -11.80
N ALA A 242 7.99 20.57 -10.95
CA ALA A 242 8.20 21.16 -9.63
C ALA A 242 9.69 21.27 -9.27
N ALA A 243 10.07 22.37 -8.64
CA ALA A 243 11.37 22.52 -8.02
C ALA A 243 11.42 21.86 -6.63
N GLU A 244 12.61 21.41 -6.23
CA GLU A 244 12.94 21.15 -4.83
C GLU A 244 14.17 21.97 -4.41
N HIS A 245 14.46 21.99 -3.11
CA HIS A 245 15.54 22.81 -2.52
C HIS A 245 16.89 22.65 -3.23
N SER A 246 17.25 21.45 -3.67
CA SER A 246 18.52 21.20 -4.37
C SER A 246 18.61 21.97 -5.70
N THR A 247 17.50 22.08 -6.42
CA THR A 247 17.42 22.76 -7.72
C THR A 247 17.46 24.29 -7.59
N ILE A 248 17.10 24.84 -6.44
CA ILE A 248 17.23 26.27 -6.12
C ILE A 248 18.63 26.57 -5.57
N THR A 249 19.04 25.86 -4.51
CA THR A 249 20.28 26.14 -3.78
C THR A 249 21.57 25.81 -4.55
N SER A 250 21.49 24.97 -5.59
CA SER A 250 22.63 24.67 -6.47
C SER A 250 23.08 25.86 -7.33
N TRP A 251 22.27 26.92 -7.45
CA TRP A 251 22.64 28.18 -8.11
C TRP A 251 23.57 29.06 -7.26
N GLY A 252 23.86 28.65 -6.02
CA GLY A 252 24.68 29.39 -5.06
C GLY A 252 23.83 30.11 -4.02
N THR A 253 24.49 30.66 -3.00
CA THR A 253 23.80 31.31 -1.88
C THR A 253 23.42 32.75 -2.20
N GLY A 254 22.34 33.22 -1.58
CA GLY A 254 21.93 34.63 -1.61
C GLY A 254 20.90 34.96 -2.69
N LYS A 255 20.24 36.11 -2.47
CA LYS A 255 19.03 36.55 -3.19
C LYS A 255 19.19 36.63 -4.71
N ALA A 256 20.36 37.06 -5.21
CA ALA A 256 20.61 37.14 -6.65
C ALA A 256 20.64 35.76 -7.33
N ASN A 257 21.14 34.74 -6.63
CA ASN A 257 21.20 33.37 -7.16
C ASN A 257 19.82 32.68 -7.06
N GLU A 258 19.05 32.95 -6.01
CA GLU A 258 17.65 32.53 -5.90
C GLU A 258 16.79 33.15 -7.03
N THR A 259 16.95 34.44 -7.29
CA THR A 259 16.30 35.14 -8.42
C THR A 259 16.66 34.49 -9.76
N ALA A 260 17.93 34.16 -9.97
CA ALA A 260 18.38 33.49 -11.19
C ALA A 260 17.78 32.07 -11.32
N ALA A 261 17.65 31.33 -10.21
CA ALA A 261 16.99 30.03 -10.20
C ALA A 261 15.51 30.14 -10.59
N TYR A 262 14.77 31.12 -10.06
CA TYR A 262 13.37 31.36 -10.40
C TYR A 262 13.19 31.82 -11.86
N ALA A 263 14.06 32.72 -12.35
CA ALA A 263 14.08 33.10 -13.75
C ALA A 263 14.29 31.89 -14.66
N ASN A 264 15.21 30.98 -14.29
CA ASN A 264 15.40 29.74 -15.03
C ASN A 264 14.16 28.83 -14.97
N MET A 265 13.46 28.73 -13.84
CA MET A 265 12.21 27.97 -13.75
C MET A 265 11.15 28.52 -14.73
N LEU A 266 11.01 29.84 -14.81
CA LEU A 266 10.12 30.50 -15.78
C LEU A 266 10.55 30.23 -17.22
N ASP A 267 11.85 30.33 -17.53
CA ASP A 267 12.37 30.05 -18.86
C ASP A 267 12.14 28.58 -19.29
N LYS A 268 12.23 27.63 -18.35
CA LYS A 268 12.06 26.21 -18.64
C LYS A 268 10.62 25.75 -18.63
N PHE A 269 9.79 26.23 -17.70
CA PHE A 269 8.46 25.68 -17.43
C PHE A 269 7.33 26.70 -17.53
N GLY A 270 7.62 27.99 -17.75
CA GLY A 270 6.60 29.03 -17.87
C GLY A 270 5.69 28.90 -19.11
N HIS A 271 6.00 27.96 -20.00
CA HIS A 271 5.13 27.59 -21.11
C HIS A 271 4.13 26.47 -20.76
N GLU A 272 4.30 25.80 -19.62
CA GLU A 272 3.37 24.81 -19.09
C GLU A 272 2.18 25.51 -18.41
N PRO A 273 0.98 24.90 -18.36
CA PRO A 273 -0.18 25.50 -17.72
C PRO A 273 0.00 25.72 -16.21
N LEU A 274 0.85 24.91 -15.57
CA LEU A 274 1.14 24.98 -14.14
C LEU A 274 2.52 24.37 -13.86
N PHE A 275 3.31 25.04 -13.02
CA PHE A 275 4.52 24.48 -12.41
C PHE A 275 4.61 24.98 -10.96
N ALA A 276 5.33 24.26 -10.11
CA ALA A 276 5.56 24.63 -8.71
C ALA A 276 7.00 25.05 -8.47
N CYS A 277 7.19 26.14 -7.72
CA CYS A 277 8.49 26.59 -7.25
C CYS A 277 8.50 26.62 -5.73
N VAL A 278 9.46 25.95 -5.11
CA VAL A 278 9.71 26.07 -3.67
C VAL A 278 10.33 27.43 -3.40
N SER A 279 9.79 28.17 -2.42
CA SER A 279 10.15 29.58 -2.18
C SER A 279 10.67 29.89 -0.78
N ASP A 280 10.95 28.86 0.02
CA ASP A 280 11.45 29.00 1.40
C ASP A 280 12.93 28.58 1.55
N SER A 281 13.69 28.58 0.45
CA SER A 281 15.11 28.16 0.48
C SER A 281 16.00 29.06 1.34
N TYR A 282 15.69 30.36 1.41
CA TYR A 282 16.38 31.32 2.28
C TYR A 282 15.42 32.14 3.15
N ASP A 283 14.44 32.80 2.54
CA ASP A 283 13.46 33.68 3.19
C ASP A 283 12.17 33.74 2.35
N TYR A 284 11.12 33.09 2.85
CA TYR A 284 9.84 32.98 2.15
C TYR A 284 9.15 34.32 1.92
N GLU A 285 9.12 35.21 2.93
CA GLU A 285 8.44 36.50 2.80
C GLU A 285 9.15 37.36 1.77
N TYR A 286 10.49 37.40 1.82
CA TYR A 286 11.26 38.15 0.85
C TYR A 286 11.09 37.61 -0.57
N ALA A 287 11.11 36.29 -0.76
CA ALA A 287 10.93 35.66 -2.05
C ALA A 287 9.58 36.04 -2.69
N VAL A 288 8.50 36.07 -1.91
CA VAL A 288 7.16 36.43 -2.42
C VAL A 288 7.02 37.93 -2.71
N GLU A 289 7.66 38.79 -1.91
CA GLU A 289 7.48 40.25 -2.01
C GLU A 289 8.45 40.93 -3.02
N HIS A 290 9.62 40.34 -3.27
CA HIS A 290 10.74 41.04 -3.93
C HIS A 290 11.40 40.30 -5.10
N ILE A 291 11.01 39.04 -5.39
CA ILE A 291 11.55 38.24 -6.49
C ILE A 291 10.42 37.89 -7.45
#